data_AF-A0A7S2PR79-F1
#
_entry.id   AF-A0A7S2PR79-F1
#
_cell.length_a   1.000
_cell.length_b   1.000
_cell.length_c   1.000
_cell.angle_alpha   90.00
_cell.angle_beta   90.00
_cell.angle_gamma   90.00
#
_symmetry.space_group_name_H-M   'P 1'
#
loop_
_entity.id
_entity.type
_entity.pdbx_description
1 polymer ?
#
loop_
_entity_poly.entity_id
_entity_poly.type
_entity_poly.pdbx_seq_one_letter_code
_entity_poly.pdbx_strand_id
1 'polypeptide(L)'
;SDYPYYQQIPGNCQTTGFNCFTQVKATYLLNLRKGFLTADKRYHQALRYMNILNEPDLKMPATATTGGAQGPIQMGRALISGFDAILDAEREVGVNGPLINFTATFSYAICLVCERFAGKPALGQIATLDDAMRNPAKYGYAPRNDITAAYVQRFVHSFNTQNPATDLQHQFLDDYVASFPGLPVYIGEYHRVPANQTQDLDVIMAVAENEPLFLGISFFQYQVAYWKQGTEMDFGMF
;
A
#
# COMPACT_ATOMS: atom_id res chain seq x y z
N SER A 1 -7.93 -3.35 -4.48
CA SER A 1 -7.23 -2.20 -3.88
C SER A 1 -7.84 -0.88 -4.35
N ASP A 2 -8.16 -0.69 -5.63
CA ASP A 2 -8.40 0.67 -6.11
C ASP A 2 -9.83 1.16 -5.93
N TYR A 3 -10.81 0.25 -5.83
CA TYR A 3 -12.21 0.59 -5.58
C TYR A 3 -12.47 0.68 -4.08
N PRO A 4 -13.15 1.74 -3.58
CA PRO A 4 -13.89 2.80 -4.29
C PRO A 4 -13.14 4.15 -4.40
N TYR A 5 -11.80 4.13 -4.44
CA TYR A 5 -11.00 5.34 -4.29
C TYR A 5 -10.96 6.20 -5.56
N TYR A 6 -10.50 5.62 -6.66
CA TYR A 6 -10.03 6.37 -7.85
C TYR A 6 -10.96 6.32 -9.06
N GLN A 7 -11.91 5.38 -9.09
CA GLN A 7 -12.69 5.11 -10.30
C GLN A 7 -13.51 6.33 -10.71
N GLN A 8 -13.71 6.52 -12.01
CA GLN A 8 -14.53 7.59 -12.59
C GLN A 8 -16.03 7.31 -12.39
N ILE A 9 -16.44 7.25 -11.12
CA ILE A 9 -17.82 7.05 -10.69
C ILE A 9 -18.24 8.19 -9.77
N PRO A 10 -19.52 8.61 -9.79
CA PRO A 10 -20.03 9.59 -8.83
C PRO A 10 -19.81 9.14 -7.38
N GLY A 11 -19.36 10.06 -6.53
CA GLY A 11 -19.20 9.81 -5.10
C GLY A 11 -17.95 9.03 -4.71
N ASN A 12 -16.94 8.93 -5.58
CA ASN A 12 -15.62 8.38 -5.23
C ASN A 12 -14.91 9.23 -4.15
N CYS A 13 -13.80 8.72 -3.61
CA CYS A 13 -13.03 9.42 -2.58
C CYS A 13 -12.54 10.83 -2.98
N GLN A 14 -12.21 11.04 -4.25
CA GLN A 14 -11.71 12.33 -4.73
C GLN A 14 -12.80 13.40 -4.60
N THR A 15 -14.06 13.05 -4.89
CA THR A 15 -15.20 13.97 -4.78
C THR A 15 -15.59 14.29 -3.33
N THR A 16 -15.13 13.52 -2.35
CA THR A 16 -15.33 13.77 -0.91
C THR A 16 -14.11 14.40 -0.23
N GLY A 17 -13.28 15.12 -1.01
CA GLY A 17 -12.12 15.83 -0.46
C GLY A 17 -11.07 14.88 0.13
N PHE A 18 -10.95 13.68 -0.46
CA PHE A 18 -10.05 12.61 -0.02
C PHE A 18 -10.37 12.05 1.38
N ASN A 19 -11.58 12.27 1.88
CA ASN A 19 -12.12 11.51 3.00
C ASN A 19 -12.88 10.30 2.46
N CYS A 20 -12.26 9.14 2.56
CA CYS A 20 -12.70 7.86 1.99
C CYS A 20 -13.60 7.05 2.91
N PHE A 21 -13.87 7.52 4.13
CA PHE A 21 -14.46 6.69 5.17
C PHE A 21 -15.78 6.05 4.73
N THR A 22 -16.71 6.85 4.21
CA THR A 22 -18.05 6.40 3.85
C THR A 22 -18.03 5.33 2.76
N GLN A 23 -17.26 5.57 1.69
CA GLN A 23 -17.18 4.69 0.53
C GLN A 23 -16.50 3.37 0.88
N VAL A 24 -15.35 3.47 1.56
CA VAL A 24 -14.54 2.30 1.93
C VAL A 24 -15.29 1.43 2.92
N LYS A 25 -15.94 2.01 3.93
CA LYS A 25 -16.70 1.24 4.92
C LYS A 25 -17.79 0.41 4.25
N ALA A 26 -18.57 1.02 3.38
CA ALA A 26 -19.65 0.32 2.67
C ALA A 26 -19.13 -0.86 1.84
N THR A 27 -18.05 -0.64 1.09
CA THR A 27 -17.42 -1.69 0.26
C THR A 27 -16.82 -2.80 1.10
N TYR A 28 -16.09 -2.44 2.16
CA TYR A 28 -15.41 -3.42 3.00
C TYR A 28 -16.40 -4.25 3.81
N LEU A 29 -17.49 -3.67 4.30
CA LEU A 29 -18.59 -4.42 4.91
C LEU A 29 -19.16 -5.49 3.98
N LEU A 30 -19.29 -5.21 2.68
CA LEU A 30 -19.72 -6.22 1.71
C LEU A 30 -18.71 -7.35 1.60
N ASN A 31 -17.41 -7.05 1.54
CA ASN A 31 -16.36 -8.06 1.51
C ASN A 31 -16.37 -8.95 2.77
N LEU A 32 -16.48 -8.33 3.96
CA LEU A 32 -16.60 -9.04 5.22
C LEU A 32 -17.81 -9.99 5.24
N ARG A 33 -18.97 -9.53 4.77
CA ARG A 33 -20.22 -10.32 4.77
C ARG A 33 -20.28 -11.40 3.71
N LYS A 34 -19.55 -11.26 2.59
CA LYS A 34 -19.71 -12.11 1.41
C LYS A 34 -18.49 -12.95 1.02
N GLY A 35 -17.35 -12.81 1.69
CA GLY A 35 -16.21 -13.66 1.37
C GLY A 35 -15.03 -13.63 2.34
N PHE A 36 -14.76 -12.50 3.01
CA PHE A 36 -13.56 -12.39 3.83
C PHE A 36 -13.68 -13.10 5.17
N LEU A 37 -14.91 -13.31 5.66
CA LEU A 37 -15.15 -13.96 6.93
C LEU A 37 -15.76 -15.36 6.77
N THR A 38 -15.41 -16.25 7.68
CA THR A 38 -16.14 -17.50 7.92
C THR A 38 -17.47 -17.22 8.63
N ALA A 39 -18.32 -18.24 8.76
CA ALA A 39 -19.58 -18.14 9.51
C ALA A 39 -19.39 -17.66 10.97
N ASP A 40 -18.25 -18.01 11.58
CA ASP A 40 -17.88 -17.62 12.95
C ASP A 40 -17.29 -16.21 13.05
N LYS A 41 -17.35 -15.41 11.98
CA LYS A 41 -16.83 -14.03 11.89
C LYS A 41 -15.31 -13.93 12.09
N ARG A 42 -14.57 -14.96 11.68
CA ARG A 42 -13.10 -14.97 11.63
C ARG A 42 -12.65 -14.73 10.20
N TYR A 43 -11.51 -14.07 10.01
CA TYR A 43 -10.92 -13.99 8.68
C TYR A 43 -10.66 -15.38 8.08
N HIS A 44 -10.96 -15.52 6.78
CA HIS A 44 -10.63 -16.73 6.03
C HIS A 44 -9.10 -16.94 6.04
N GLN A 45 -8.64 -18.17 6.26
CA GLN A 45 -7.21 -18.47 6.47
C GLN A 45 -6.31 -18.15 5.27
N ALA A 46 -6.89 -18.07 4.06
CA ALA A 46 -6.18 -17.64 2.86
C ALA A 46 -5.86 -16.14 2.82
N LEU A 47 -6.46 -15.33 3.71
CA LEU A 47 -6.20 -13.90 3.80
C LEU A 47 -5.12 -13.65 4.83
N ARG A 48 -3.97 -13.16 4.36
CA ARG A 48 -2.85 -12.75 5.22
C ARG A 48 -2.62 -11.25 5.17
N TYR A 49 -2.64 -10.70 3.96
CA TYR A 49 -2.45 -9.27 3.67
C TYR A 49 -3.60 -8.76 2.82
N MET A 50 -4.03 -7.53 3.07
CA MET A 50 -4.90 -6.80 2.18
C MET A 50 -4.26 -5.46 1.80
N ASN A 51 -4.08 -5.24 0.50
CA ASN A 51 -3.71 -3.94 -0.02
C ASN A 51 -4.93 -3.01 -0.05
N ILE A 52 -4.92 -2.01 0.83
CA ILE A 52 -5.97 -1.00 0.97
C ILE A 52 -6.06 -0.17 -0.31
N LEU A 53 -4.92 0.24 -0.87
CA LEU A 53 -4.87 1.03 -2.10
C LEU A 53 -3.51 0.83 -2.80
N ASN A 54 -3.55 0.52 -4.10
CA ASN A 54 -2.36 0.38 -4.93
C ASN A 54 -2.01 1.74 -5.53
N GLU A 55 -0.74 2.10 -5.47
CA GLU A 55 -0.14 3.34 -5.96
C GLU A 55 -0.97 4.58 -5.59
N PRO A 56 -1.25 4.80 -4.29
CA PRO A 56 -2.00 5.97 -3.85
C PRO A 56 -1.31 7.28 -4.27
N ASP A 57 0.01 7.25 -4.43
CA ASP A 57 0.84 8.37 -4.87
C ASP A 57 0.63 8.77 -6.33
N LEU A 58 0.02 7.90 -7.14
CA LEU A 58 -0.41 8.21 -8.51
C LEU A 58 -1.91 8.54 -8.61
N LYS A 59 -2.66 8.42 -7.50
CA LYS A 59 -4.13 8.39 -7.53
C LYS A 59 -4.78 9.38 -6.58
N MET A 60 -4.14 9.74 -5.46
CA MET A 60 -4.76 10.47 -4.35
C MET A 60 -4.01 11.74 -3.94
N PRO A 61 -4.02 12.83 -4.75
CA PRO A 61 -4.37 12.91 -6.16
C PRO A 61 -3.25 12.39 -7.06
N ALA A 62 -3.45 12.40 -8.38
CA ALA A 62 -2.38 12.10 -9.34
C ALA A 62 -1.17 13.03 -9.26
N THR A 63 -1.30 14.16 -8.55
CA THR A 63 -0.23 15.12 -8.29
C THR A 63 0.38 14.97 -6.90
N ALA A 64 0.13 13.87 -6.19
CA ALA A 64 0.59 13.69 -4.81
C ALA A 64 2.11 13.79 -4.65
N THR A 65 2.89 13.44 -5.68
CA THR A 65 4.37 13.41 -5.63
C THR A 65 5.05 14.59 -6.32
N THR A 66 4.35 15.30 -7.20
CA THR A 66 4.92 16.32 -8.11
C THR A 66 4.22 17.68 -8.05
N GLY A 67 3.04 17.75 -7.43
CA GLY A 67 2.22 18.96 -7.38
C GLY A 67 2.70 19.95 -6.32
N GLY A 68 1.81 20.30 -5.39
CA GLY A 68 2.14 21.12 -4.23
C GLY A 68 2.06 20.33 -2.93
N ALA A 69 2.43 20.94 -1.82
CA ALA A 69 2.41 20.32 -0.48
C ALA A 69 1.03 19.78 -0.05
N GLN A 70 -0.06 20.21 -0.70
CA GLN A 70 -1.40 19.66 -0.45
C GLN A 70 -1.59 18.23 -0.97
N GLY A 71 -0.81 17.81 -1.98
CA GLY A 71 -0.90 16.48 -2.57
C GLY A 71 -0.64 15.35 -1.55
N PRO A 72 0.53 15.34 -0.88
CA PRO A 72 0.81 14.35 0.18
C PRO A 72 -0.20 14.39 1.33
N ILE A 73 -0.72 15.58 1.69
CA ILE A 73 -1.75 15.73 2.73
C ILE A 73 -3.06 15.03 2.31
N GLN A 74 -3.47 15.19 1.05
CA GLN A 74 -4.66 14.54 0.51
C GLN A 74 -4.46 13.02 0.41
N MET A 75 -3.26 12.56 0.01
CA MET A 75 -2.90 11.14 -0.03
C MET A 75 -2.98 10.50 1.35
N GLY A 76 -2.34 11.14 2.34
CA GLY A 76 -2.38 10.70 3.73
C GLY A 76 -3.83 10.62 4.24
N ARG A 77 -4.65 11.66 3.99
CA ARG A 77 -6.07 11.66 4.38
C ARG A 77 -6.85 10.50 3.75
N ALA A 78 -6.66 10.22 2.46
CA ALA A 78 -7.34 9.12 1.78
C ALA A 78 -7.00 7.76 2.41
N LEU A 79 -5.73 7.53 2.72
CA LEU A 79 -5.25 6.29 3.31
C LEU A 79 -5.77 6.10 4.74
N ILE A 80 -5.61 7.10 5.61
CA ILE A 80 -6.02 6.98 7.02
C ILE A 80 -7.55 6.90 7.19
N SER A 81 -8.31 7.63 6.38
CA SER A 81 -9.78 7.57 6.43
C SER A 81 -10.32 6.26 5.87
N GLY A 82 -9.67 5.69 4.85
CA GLY A 82 -9.98 4.36 4.33
C GLY A 82 -9.65 3.26 5.35
N PHE A 83 -8.48 3.35 6.01
CA PHE A 83 -8.09 2.39 7.03
C PHE A 83 -9.01 2.44 8.26
N ASP A 84 -9.35 3.64 8.74
CA ASP A 84 -10.31 3.83 9.83
C ASP A 84 -11.69 3.21 9.50
N ALA A 85 -12.14 3.35 8.25
CA ALA A 85 -13.37 2.73 7.78
C ALA A 85 -13.33 1.20 7.76
N ILE A 86 -12.18 0.60 7.44
CA ILE A 86 -11.96 -0.84 7.52
C ILE A 86 -12.10 -1.30 8.98
N LEU A 87 -11.45 -0.62 9.92
CA LEU A 87 -11.55 -0.95 11.35
C LEU A 87 -12.99 -0.78 11.88
N ASP A 88 -13.68 0.27 11.44
CA ASP A 88 -15.09 0.48 11.81
C ASP A 88 -16.00 -0.62 11.28
N ALA A 89 -15.75 -1.09 10.05
CA ALA A 89 -16.47 -2.21 9.45
C ALA A 89 -16.19 -3.54 10.16
N GLU A 90 -14.93 -3.82 10.53
CA GLU A 90 -14.57 -4.98 11.35
C GLU A 90 -15.34 -4.99 12.68
N ARG A 91 -15.37 -3.83 13.36
CA ARG A 91 -16.11 -3.64 14.61
C ARG A 91 -17.61 -3.86 14.42
N GLU A 92 -18.21 -3.31 13.36
CA GLU A 92 -19.64 -3.42 13.07
C GLU A 92 -20.11 -4.87 12.89
N VAL A 93 -19.32 -5.69 12.18
CA VAL A 93 -19.70 -7.11 11.98
C VAL A 93 -19.25 -8.00 13.13
N GLY A 94 -18.41 -7.50 14.03
CA GLY A 94 -17.88 -8.23 15.18
C GLY A 94 -16.84 -9.27 14.77
N VAL A 95 -15.87 -8.87 13.94
CA VAL A 95 -14.73 -9.72 13.58
C VAL A 95 -14.00 -10.19 14.84
N ASN A 96 -13.64 -11.47 14.88
CA ASN A 96 -12.92 -12.06 16.00
C ASN A 96 -11.79 -13.00 15.54
N GLY A 97 -10.99 -13.45 16.50
CA GLY A 97 -9.85 -14.33 16.25
C GLY A 97 -8.64 -13.59 15.67
N PRO A 98 -7.69 -14.33 15.04
CA PRO A 98 -6.53 -13.73 14.38
C PRO A 98 -6.97 -12.76 13.28
N LEU A 99 -6.39 -11.57 13.29
CA LEU A 99 -6.67 -10.52 12.33
C LEU A 99 -5.64 -10.53 11.19
N ILE A 100 -6.01 -9.99 10.04
CA ILE A 100 -5.11 -9.85 8.89
C ILE A 100 -4.25 -8.58 9.00
N ASN A 101 -3.16 -8.57 8.23
CA ASN A 101 -2.35 -7.39 8.01
C ASN A 101 -2.86 -6.57 6.83
N PHE A 102 -2.53 -5.29 6.81
CA PHE A 102 -2.83 -4.35 5.74
C PHE A 102 -1.57 -3.76 5.16
N THR A 103 -1.69 -3.27 3.93
CA THR A 103 -0.68 -2.45 3.29
C THR A 103 -1.33 -1.34 2.47
N ALA A 104 -0.54 -0.33 2.11
CA ALA A 104 -0.77 0.51 0.96
C ALA A 104 0.52 0.41 0.14
N THR A 105 0.39 -0.02 -1.11
CA THR A 105 1.56 -0.29 -1.96
C THR A 105 1.85 0.92 -2.82
N PHE A 106 2.96 1.61 -2.57
CA PHE A 106 3.34 2.84 -3.27
C PHE A 106 4.09 2.54 -4.57
N SER A 107 4.16 3.49 -5.50
CA SER A 107 5.13 3.37 -6.59
C SER A 107 6.55 3.60 -6.07
N TYR A 108 7.56 2.98 -6.69
CA TYR A 108 8.98 3.30 -6.48
C TYR A 108 9.40 4.62 -7.15
N ALA A 109 8.54 5.64 -7.02
CA ALA A 109 8.75 6.97 -7.56
C ALA A 109 9.30 7.90 -6.48
N ILE A 110 9.98 8.97 -6.90
CA ILE A 110 10.43 10.03 -5.99
C ILE A 110 9.27 10.97 -5.70
N CYS A 111 9.02 11.25 -4.42
CA CYS A 111 8.12 12.31 -3.99
C CYS A 111 8.88 13.60 -3.75
N LEU A 112 8.83 14.54 -4.70
CA LEU A 112 9.55 15.82 -4.63
C LEU A 112 8.94 16.80 -3.62
N VAL A 113 7.67 16.61 -3.29
CA VAL A 113 6.91 17.50 -2.40
C VAL A 113 6.58 16.88 -1.05
N CYS A 114 7.07 15.66 -0.79
CA CYS A 114 6.98 15.05 0.53
C CYS A 114 7.95 15.73 1.51
N GLU A 115 7.54 15.83 2.77
CA GLU A 115 8.30 16.53 3.81
C GLU A 115 9.65 15.88 4.13
N ARG A 116 9.73 14.55 3.97
CA ARG A 116 10.90 13.74 4.26
C ARG A 116 11.31 12.92 3.06
N PHE A 117 12.60 12.57 3.01
CA PHE A 117 13.19 11.70 1.99
C PHE A 117 13.00 12.19 0.55
N ALA A 118 13.07 13.51 0.36
CA ALA A 118 13.11 14.09 -0.99
C ALA A 118 14.25 13.45 -1.79
N GLY A 119 13.94 12.96 -2.99
CA GLY A 119 14.91 12.27 -3.84
C GLY A 119 15.07 10.76 -3.61
N LYS A 120 14.44 10.19 -2.58
CA LYS A 120 14.47 8.74 -2.34
C LYS A 120 13.17 8.09 -2.85
N PRO A 121 13.24 7.06 -3.71
CA PRO A 121 12.05 6.41 -4.25
C PRO A 121 11.22 5.74 -3.14
N ALA A 122 9.90 5.82 -3.21
CA ALA A 122 8.90 5.29 -2.27
C ALA A 122 8.97 5.82 -0.80
N LEU A 123 10.16 6.15 -0.28
CA LEU A 123 10.36 6.51 1.13
C LEU A 123 9.60 7.76 1.56
N GLY A 124 9.52 8.79 0.70
CA GLY A 124 8.77 10.01 1.03
C GLY A 124 7.28 9.73 1.21
N GLN A 125 6.73 8.86 0.36
CA GLN A 125 5.33 8.46 0.42
C GLN A 125 5.04 7.57 1.64
N ILE A 126 5.91 6.62 1.94
CA ILE A 126 5.84 5.78 3.14
C ILE A 126 5.94 6.62 4.41
N ALA A 127 6.87 7.58 4.46
CA ALA A 127 7.00 8.50 5.59
C ALA A 127 5.74 9.37 5.78
N THR A 128 5.10 9.77 4.68
CA THR A 128 3.82 10.49 4.71
C THR A 128 2.72 9.61 5.32
N LEU A 129 2.66 8.33 4.95
CA LEU A 129 1.71 7.38 5.55
C LEU A 129 1.97 7.17 7.04
N ASP A 130 3.22 6.95 7.45
CA ASP A 130 3.58 6.76 8.87
C ASP A 130 3.18 8.00 9.70
N ASP A 131 3.51 9.19 9.21
CA ASP A 131 3.12 10.44 9.86
C ASP A 131 1.60 10.62 9.89
N ALA A 132 0.88 10.30 8.82
CA ALA A 132 -0.58 10.38 8.78
C ALA A 132 -1.26 9.43 9.77
N MET A 133 -0.76 8.19 9.89
CA MET A 133 -1.28 7.19 10.81
C MET A 133 -1.08 7.60 12.26
N ARG A 134 0.02 8.30 12.58
CA ARG A 134 0.35 8.76 13.94
C ARG A 134 -0.25 10.13 14.28
N ASN A 135 -0.40 11.00 13.28
CA ASN A 135 -0.81 12.40 13.42
C ASN A 135 -2.00 12.77 12.52
N PRO A 136 -3.14 12.05 12.58
CA PRO A 136 -4.24 12.20 11.63
C PRO A 136 -4.83 13.63 11.57
N ALA A 137 -4.78 14.37 12.68
CA ALA A 137 -5.23 15.76 12.73
C ALA A 137 -4.43 16.69 11.79
N LYS A 138 -3.13 16.44 11.60
CA LYS A 138 -2.28 17.18 10.62
C LYS A 138 -2.82 17.03 9.19
N TYR A 139 -3.48 15.91 8.92
CA TYR A 139 -4.08 15.59 7.63
C TYR A 139 -5.56 16.00 7.55
N GLY A 140 -6.09 16.71 8.55
CA GLY A 140 -7.48 17.15 8.61
C GLY A 140 -8.46 15.99 8.79
N TYR A 141 -8.05 14.93 9.48
CA TYR A 141 -8.89 13.77 9.76
C TYR A 141 -8.99 13.50 11.26
N ALA A 142 -10.20 13.17 11.72
CA ALA A 142 -10.48 12.76 13.10
C ALA A 142 -10.94 11.30 13.09
N PRO A 143 -10.08 10.34 13.48
CA PRO A 143 -10.43 8.92 13.44
C PRO A 143 -11.56 8.54 14.39
N ARG A 144 -12.32 7.52 14.01
CA ARG A 144 -13.35 6.89 14.85
C ARG A 144 -12.83 5.68 15.62
N ASN A 145 -11.64 5.21 15.25
CA ASN A 145 -10.91 4.10 15.88
C ASN A 145 -9.47 4.53 16.19
N ASP A 146 -8.78 3.75 17.02
CA ASP A 146 -7.35 3.94 17.28
C ASP A 146 -6.53 3.40 16.10
N ILE A 147 -6.45 4.21 15.03
CA ILE A 147 -5.71 3.86 13.82
C ILE A 147 -4.20 3.75 14.07
N THR A 148 -3.65 4.48 15.05
CA THR A 148 -2.23 4.44 15.38
C THR A 148 -1.85 3.09 15.95
N ALA A 149 -2.60 2.60 16.93
CA ALA A 149 -2.36 1.28 17.52
C ALA A 149 -2.56 0.16 16.48
N ALA A 150 -3.61 0.26 15.66
CA ALA A 150 -3.87 -0.71 14.60
C ALA A 150 -2.77 -0.71 13.53
N TYR A 151 -2.24 0.46 13.17
CA TYR A 151 -1.15 0.61 12.21
C TYR A 151 0.13 -0.07 12.71
N VAL A 152 0.54 0.19 13.96
CA VAL A 152 1.74 -0.42 14.54
C VAL A 152 1.64 -1.95 14.62
N GLN A 153 0.44 -2.48 14.83
CA GLN A 153 0.24 -3.93 15.01
C GLN A 153 0.00 -4.69 13.70
N ARG A 154 -0.63 -4.05 12.71
CA ARG A 154 -1.25 -4.74 11.57
C ARG A 154 -0.87 -4.15 10.22
N PHE A 155 0.13 -3.28 10.14
CA PHE A 155 0.53 -2.69 8.87
C PHE A 155 1.92 -3.14 8.45
N VAL A 156 2.06 -3.43 7.16
CA VAL A 156 3.34 -3.74 6.50
C VAL A 156 3.49 -2.79 5.33
N HIS A 157 4.62 -2.12 5.22
CA HIS A 157 4.87 -1.20 4.12
C HIS A 157 5.08 -1.97 2.81
N SER A 158 4.75 -1.34 1.70
CA SER A 158 4.91 -1.96 0.39
C SER A 158 5.15 -0.92 -0.69
N PHE A 159 5.86 -1.32 -1.73
CA PHE A 159 5.97 -0.56 -2.96
C PHE A 159 6.04 -1.48 -4.19
N ASN A 160 5.77 -0.94 -5.37
CA ASN A 160 5.93 -1.59 -6.67
C ASN A 160 7.16 -1.05 -7.35
N THR A 161 7.98 -1.90 -7.94
CA THR A 161 9.15 -1.45 -8.70
C THR A 161 9.46 -2.39 -9.85
N GLN A 162 10.01 -1.78 -10.90
CA GLN A 162 10.69 -2.49 -11.97
C GLN A 162 12.20 -2.21 -12.02
N ASN A 163 12.71 -1.49 -11.00
CA ASN A 163 14.13 -1.18 -10.91
C ASN A 163 14.94 -2.45 -10.63
N PRO A 164 16.21 -2.51 -11.07
CA PRO A 164 17.10 -3.62 -10.75
C PRO A 164 17.20 -3.87 -9.24
N ALA A 165 17.26 -5.14 -8.84
CA ALA A 165 17.43 -5.53 -7.44
C ALA A 165 18.66 -4.87 -6.78
N THR A 166 19.72 -4.66 -7.57
CA THR A 166 20.98 -4.02 -7.14
C THR A 166 20.81 -2.59 -6.65
N ASP A 167 19.74 -1.92 -7.05
CA ASP A 167 19.47 -0.54 -6.68
C ASP A 167 18.82 -0.42 -5.30
N LEU A 168 18.15 -1.48 -4.85
CA LEU A 168 17.24 -1.42 -3.72
C LEU A 168 17.95 -1.06 -2.41
N GLN A 169 19.15 -1.61 -2.18
CA GLN A 169 19.87 -1.42 -0.92
C GLN A 169 20.12 0.07 -0.64
N HIS A 170 20.78 0.75 -1.57
CA HIS A 170 21.27 2.12 -1.38
C HIS A 170 20.20 3.19 -1.69
N GLN A 171 19.23 2.89 -2.55
CA GLN A 171 18.16 3.83 -2.88
C GLN A 171 17.02 3.81 -1.85
N PHE A 172 16.83 2.69 -1.14
CA PHE A 172 15.69 2.50 -0.24
C PHE A 172 16.04 1.87 1.11
N LEU A 173 16.60 0.66 1.14
CA LEU A 173 16.65 -0.14 2.37
C LEU A 173 17.54 0.48 3.46
N ASP A 174 18.70 1.03 3.10
CA ASP A 174 19.62 1.65 4.07
C ASP A 174 18.91 2.75 4.89
N ASP A 175 18.15 3.62 4.22
CA ASP A 175 17.39 4.69 4.87
C ASP A 175 16.11 4.16 5.54
N TYR A 176 15.47 3.15 4.95
CA TYR A 176 14.26 2.53 5.48
C TYR A 176 14.50 1.91 6.86
N VAL A 177 15.52 1.07 6.98
CA VAL A 177 15.87 0.35 8.20
C VAL A 177 16.22 1.31 9.34
N ALA A 178 16.92 2.40 9.02
CA ALA A 178 17.23 3.45 9.98
C ALA A 178 15.98 4.22 10.45
N SER A 179 14.99 4.38 9.58
CA SER A 179 13.85 5.29 9.80
C SER A 179 12.61 4.61 10.35
N PHE A 180 12.42 3.33 10.07
CA PHE A 180 11.23 2.56 10.43
C PHE A 180 11.61 1.24 11.16
N PRO A 181 12.33 1.32 12.29
CA PRO A 181 12.76 0.12 12.99
C PRO A 181 11.56 -0.71 13.43
N GLY A 182 11.53 -1.98 13.02
CA GLY A 182 10.49 -2.94 13.40
C GLY A 182 9.22 -2.91 12.55
N LEU A 183 9.15 -2.06 11.51
CA LEU A 183 8.11 -2.15 10.50
C LEU A 183 8.66 -2.89 9.28
N PRO A 184 8.07 -4.03 8.90
CA PRO A 184 8.53 -4.75 7.73
C PRO A 184 8.01 -4.11 6.44
N VAL A 185 8.73 -4.37 5.35
CA VAL A 185 8.43 -3.92 3.99
C VAL A 185 8.57 -5.07 3.00
N TYR A 186 7.79 -5.05 1.93
CA TYR A 186 7.93 -5.97 0.81
C TYR A 186 7.66 -5.26 -0.52
N ILE A 187 7.99 -5.90 -1.64
CA ILE A 187 7.62 -5.39 -2.96
C ILE A 187 6.31 -6.04 -3.40
N GLY A 188 5.26 -5.25 -3.59
CA GLY A 188 3.92 -5.74 -3.96
C GLY A 188 3.83 -6.24 -5.41
N GLU A 189 4.51 -5.54 -6.31
CA GLU A 189 4.66 -5.89 -7.71
C GLU A 189 6.14 -5.70 -8.09
N TYR A 190 6.82 -6.82 -8.31
CA TYR A 190 8.21 -6.85 -8.74
C TYR A 190 8.35 -7.56 -10.07
N HIS A 191 9.07 -6.94 -11.00
CA HIS A 191 9.42 -7.51 -12.29
C HIS A 191 10.51 -6.69 -12.95
N ARG A 192 11.34 -7.27 -13.81
CA ARG A 192 12.41 -6.52 -14.48
C ARG A 192 12.41 -6.74 -15.98
N VAL A 193 11.46 -6.10 -16.64
CA VAL A 193 11.27 -6.24 -18.09
C VAL A 193 12.00 -5.12 -18.84
N PRO A 194 12.77 -5.40 -19.92
CA PRO A 194 13.06 -6.71 -20.54
C PRO A 194 14.39 -7.34 -20.09
N ALA A 195 14.86 -7.06 -18.88
CA ALA A 195 16.16 -7.53 -18.43
C ALA A 195 16.17 -9.03 -18.05
N ASN A 196 17.33 -9.54 -17.65
CA ASN A 196 17.46 -10.91 -17.14
C ASN A 196 16.75 -11.05 -15.79
N GLN A 197 15.51 -11.52 -15.81
CA GLN A 197 14.69 -11.70 -14.62
C GLN A 197 15.24 -12.77 -13.67
N THR A 198 15.84 -13.86 -14.17
CA THR A 198 16.40 -14.91 -13.32
C THR A 198 17.52 -14.38 -12.44
N GLN A 199 18.49 -13.67 -13.03
CA GLN A 199 19.59 -13.07 -12.27
C GLN A 199 19.07 -12.05 -11.26
N ASP A 200 18.05 -11.27 -11.63
CA ASP A 200 17.50 -10.24 -10.78
C ASP A 200 16.70 -10.81 -9.61
N LEU A 201 16.00 -11.92 -9.83
CA LEU A 201 15.36 -12.74 -8.80
C LEU A 201 16.38 -13.31 -7.82
N ASP A 202 17.52 -13.83 -8.28
CA ASP A 202 18.57 -14.32 -7.39
C ASP A 202 19.09 -13.21 -6.46
N VAL A 203 19.29 -12.00 -7.00
CA VAL A 203 19.76 -10.85 -6.22
C VAL A 203 18.72 -10.39 -5.21
N ILE A 204 17.46 -10.20 -5.61
CA ILE A 204 16.42 -9.69 -4.69
C ILE A 204 16.08 -10.69 -3.58
N MET A 205 16.14 -12.00 -3.88
CA MET A 205 15.98 -13.04 -2.86
C MET A 205 17.15 -13.05 -1.88
N ALA A 206 18.39 -12.87 -2.36
CA ALA A 206 19.54 -12.70 -1.47
C ALA A 206 19.42 -11.45 -0.58
N VAL A 207 18.83 -10.35 -1.06
CA VAL A 207 18.54 -9.18 -0.22
C VAL A 207 17.52 -9.54 0.87
N ALA A 208 16.44 -10.24 0.54
CA ALA A 208 15.42 -10.67 1.51
C ALA A 208 15.96 -11.65 2.57
N GLU A 209 16.94 -12.48 2.21
CA GLU A 209 17.61 -13.37 3.16
C GLU A 209 18.51 -12.62 4.16
N ASN A 210 19.07 -11.47 3.75
CA ASN A 210 20.06 -10.73 4.53
C ASN A 210 19.48 -9.50 5.26
N GLU A 211 18.32 -8.97 4.85
CA GLU A 211 17.68 -7.81 5.47
C GLU A 211 16.39 -8.22 6.22
N PRO A 212 16.41 -8.32 7.57
CA PRO A 212 15.26 -8.80 8.36
C PRO A 212 13.97 -8.01 8.20
N LEU A 213 14.04 -6.72 7.86
CA LEU A 213 12.84 -5.91 7.61
C LEU A 213 12.28 -6.09 6.20
N PHE A 214 13.04 -6.69 5.27
CA PHE A 214 12.58 -6.91 3.90
C PHE A 214 12.01 -8.32 3.74
N LEU A 215 10.68 -8.44 3.69
CA LEU A 215 9.99 -9.74 3.63
C LEU A 215 10.10 -10.43 2.26
N GLY A 216 10.64 -9.75 1.25
CA GLY A 216 10.74 -10.24 -0.12
C GLY A 216 9.77 -9.57 -1.07
N ILE A 217 9.31 -10.32 -2.08
CA ILE A 217 8.57 -9.80 -3.22
C ILE A 217 7.30 -10.59 -3.53
N SER A 218 6.39 -9.94 -4.26
CA SER A 218 5.33 -10.55 -5.04
C SER A 218 5.62 -10.27 -6.52
N PHE A 219 5.89 -11.32 -7.28
CA PHE A 219 6.26 -11.21 -8.70
C PHE A 219 5.05 -10.81 -9.55
N PHE A 220 5.21 -9.76 -10.36
CA PHE A 220 4.17 -9.27 -11.26
C PHE A 220 4.52 -9.58 -12.73
N GLN A 221 3.90 -10.56 -13.37
CA GLN A 221 2.75 -11.35 -12.96
C GLN A 221 2.96 -12.83 -13.27
N TYR A 222 2.25 -13.70 -12.56
CA TYR A 222 2.44 -15.15 -12.67
C TYR A 222 2.31 -15.66 -14.12
N GLN A 223 1.30 -15.19 -14.87
CA GLN A 223 1.06 -15.60 -16.26
C GLN A 223 0.85 -14.38 -17.16
N VAL A 224 1.18 -14.49 -18.44
CA VAL A 224 0.93 -13.45 -19.44
C VAL A 224 -0.56 -13.10 -19.48
N ALA A 225 -0.89 -11.83 -19.22
CA ALA A 225 -2.24 -11.31 -19.37
C ALA A 225 -2.50 -10.88 -20.82
N TYR A 226 -2.82 -11.83 -21.70
CA TYR A 226 -3.06 -11.56 -23.13
C TYR A 226 -4.14 -10.50 -23.41
N TRP A 227 -5.07 -10.28 -22.48
CA TRP A 227 -6.10 -9.25 -22.61
C TRP A 227 -5.55 -7.81 -22.50
N LYS A 228 -4.38 -7.61 -21.87
CA LYS A 228 -3.75 -6.29 -21.71
C LYS A 228 -3.09 -5.79 -23.00
N GLN A 229 -2.67 -6.70 -23.88
CA GLN A 229 -1.99 -6.40 -25.16
C GLN A 229 -0.70 -5.56 -24.97
N GLY A 230 -0.03 -5.22 -26.08
CA GLY A 230 1.16 -4.36 -26.06
C GLY A 230 2.31 -4.87 -25.18
N THR A 231 3.05 -3.93 -24.59
CA THR A 231 4.20 -4.22 -23.72
C THR A 231 3.82 -4.85 -22.39
N GLU A 232 2.55 -4.78 -21.98
CA GLU A 232 2.11 -5.44 -20.74
C GLU A 232 2.04 -6.97 -20.86
N MET A 233 2.12 -7.51 -22.08
CA MET A 233 2.26 -8.96 -22.29
C MET A 233 3.63 -9.48 -21.83
N ASP A 234 4.65 -8.62 -21.73
CA ASP A 234 6.00 -9.01 -21.34
C ASP A 234 6.16 -9.19 -19.82
N PHE A 235 5.13 -8.88 -19.03
CA PHE A 235 5.17 -8.97 -17.56
C PHE A 235 4.97 -10.40 -17.04
N GLY A 236 4.46 -11.33 -17.86
CA GLY A 236 4.20 -12.70 -17.42
C GLY A 236 5.48 -13.51 -17.19
N MET A 237 5.53 -14.26 -16.10
CA MET A 237 6.57 -15.29 -15.89
C MET A 237 6.35 -16.51 -16.79
N PHE A 238 5.09 -16.86 -17.05
CA PHE A 238 4.64 -18.00 -17.86
C PHE A 238 3.73 -17.57 -19.01
#